data_AF-A0A7W9SXC4-F1
#
_entry.id   AF-A0A7W9SXC4-F1
#
_cell.length_a   1.000
_cell.length_b   1.000
_cell.length_c   1.000
_cell.angle_alpha   90.00
_cell.angle_beta   90.00
_cell.angle_gamma   90.00
#
_symmetry.space_group_name_H-M   'P 1'
#
loop_
_entity.id
_entity.type
_entity.pdbx_description
1 polymer ?
#
loop_
_entity_poly.entity_id
_entity_poly.type
_entity_poly.pdbx_seq_one_letter_code
_entity_poly.pdbx_strand_id
1 'polypeptide(L)'
;MKLFDLGQTASNGIQNIAEAGNRAPMVSALQPLVGSSILSLQTPLSSPLLPGTSVTVRVTVDAAHPYLSHAWMLGRTNDGFGGQNSINLFDQVGAKTYDVLGMDAGTELNSEKRGFLGALGGGNARDPENGVIRVHEGITGRADAPLSWNWSNGSIPASQNPVARVTITPVDVPMG
;
A
#
# COMPACT_ATOMS: atom_id res chain seq x y z
N MET A 1 5.35 -7.61 -12.29
CA MET A 1 6.60 -6.94 -11.84
C MET A 1 6.49 -6.53 -10.38
N LYS A 2 7.58 -6.38 -9.63
CA LYS A 2 7.55 -5.88 -8.25
C LYS A 2 7.53 -4.35 -8.21
N LEU A 3 6.82 -3.78 -7.23
CA LEU A 3 6.76 -2.34 -6.98
C LEU A 3 7.71 -1.91 -5.85
N PHE A 4 8.05 -2.82 -4.93
CA PHE A 4 8.88 -2.57 -3.75
C PHE A 4 9.57 -3.87 -3.29
N ASP A 5 10.61 -3.77 -2.46
CA ASP A 5 11.27 -4.91 -1.83
C ASP A 5 11.72 -4.53 -0.41
N LEU A 6 11.54 -5.45 0.54
CA LEU A 6 12.02 -5.26 1.92
C LEU A 6 13.55 -5.14 1.95
N GLY A 7 14.05 -4.24 2.79
CA GLY A 7 15.47 -3.94 2.91
C GLY A 7 16.06 -3.13 1.76
N GLN A 8 15.24 -2.64 0.82
CA GLN A 8 15.65 -1.73 -0.25
C GLN A 8 15.08 -0.34 -0.02
N THR A 9 15.76 0.69 -0.53
CA THR A 9 15.23 2.06 -0.54
C THR A 9 13.96 2.14 -1.39
N ALA A 10 12.98 2.91 -0.92
CA ALA A 10 11.75 3.15 -1.68
C ALA A 10 12.05 3.79 -3.04
N SER A 11 11.39 3.31 -4.09
CA SER A 11 11.39 4.00 -5.38
C SER A 11 10.65 5.33 -5.26
N ASN A 12 10.91 6.27 -6.17
CA ASN A 12 10.20 7.56 -6.20
C ASN A 12 8.66 7.38 -6.21
N GLY A 13 8.16 6.36 -6.91
CA GLY A 13 6.74 6.02 -6.91
C GLY A 13 6.22 5.54 -5.56
N ILE A 14 6.94 4.65 -4.87
CA ILE A 14 6.54 4.15 -3.54
C ILE A 14 6.60 5.26 -2.50
N GLN A 15 7.66 6.06 -2.50
CA GLN A 15 7.80 7.20 -1.60
C GLN A 15 6.59 8.14 -1.73
N ASN A 16 6.24 8.56 -2.95
CA ASN A 16 5.12 9.47 -3.16
C ASN A 16 3.75 8.85 -2.80
N ILE A 17 3.58 7.54 -3.00
CA ILE A 17 2.39 6.83 -2.53
C ILE A 17 2.33 6.85 -1.00
N ALA A 18 3.41 6.45 -0.34
CA ALA A 18 3.45 6.26 1.11
C ALA A 18 3.35 7.60 1.86
N GLU A 19 3.96 8.65 1.32
CA GLU A 19 4.05 9.96 1.97
C GLU A 19 2.82 10.87 1.80
N ALA A 20 2.06 10.69 0.71
CA ALA A 20 1.02 11.63 0.32
C ALA A 20 -0.19 11.00 -0.39
N GLY A 21 -0.19 9.68 -0.58
CA GLY A 21 -1.16 9.02 -1.45
C GLY A 21 -1.03 9.44 -2.92
N ASN A 22 0.07 10.10 -3.28
CA ASN A 22 0.29 10.60 -4.63
C ASN A 22 0.83 9.49 -5.52
N ARG A 23 -0.07 8.92 -6.32
CA ARG A 23 0.25 7.87 -7.30
C ARG A 23 0.85 8.38 -8.60
N ALA A 24 0.86 9.69 -8.86
CA ALA A 24 1.22 10.23 -10.17
C ALA A 24 2.63 9.80 -10.64
N PRO A 25 3.68 9.80 -9.79
CA PRO A 25 5.01 9.36 -10.23
C PRO A 25 5.06 7.86 -10.55
N MET A 26 4.36 7.03 -9.78
CA MET A 26 4.24 5.59 -10.06
C MET A 26 3.51 5.35 -11.38
N VAL A 27 2.38 6.02 -11.60
CA VAL A 27 1.63 5.91 -12.86
C VAL A 27 2.49 6.36 -14.03
N SER A 28 3.22 7.47 -13.90
CA SER A 28 4.11 7.95 -14.96
C SER A 28 5.21 6.94 -15.31
N ALA A 29 5.71 6.18 -14.34
CA ALA A 29 6.71 5.15 -14.57
C ALA A 29 6.13 3.87 -15.22
N LEU A 30 4.89 3.51 -14.88
CA LEU A 30 4.25 2.27 -15.34
C LEU A 30 3.46 2.42 -16.64
N GLN A 31 2.88 3.59 -16.88
CA GLN A 31 2.02 3.85 -18.05
C GLN A 31 2.68 3.53 -19.39
N PRO A 32 3.97 3.84 -19.64
CA PRO A 32 4.64 3.50 -20.89
C PRO A 32 4.81 1.99 -21.11
N LEU A 33 4.68 1.17 -20.07
CA LEU A 33 4.80 -0.28 -20.13
C LEU A 33 3.46 -0.98 -20.44
N VAL A 34 2.36 -0.23 -20.45
CA VAL A 34 1.03 -0.76 -20.77
C VAL A 34 0.99 -1.20 -22.23
N GLY A 35 0.53 -2.43 -22.47
CA GLY A 35 0.56 -3.08 -23.78
C GLY A 35 1.87 -3.80 -24.10
N SER A 36 2.85 -3.79 -23.18
CA SER A 36 4.10 -4.57 -23.32
C SER A 36 4.38 -5.46 -22.11
N SER A 37 4.82 -4.90 -20.99
CA SER A 37 5.09 -5.65 -19.74
C SER A 37 3.94 -5.55 -18.74
N ILE A 38 2.95 -4.70 -19.01
CA ILE A 38 1.77 -4.48 -18.18
C ILE A 38 0.53 -4.61 -19.06
N LEU A 39 -0.41 -5.46 -18.66
CA LEU A 39 -1.70 -5.59 -19.34
C LEU A 39 -2.77 -4.65 -18.77
N SER A 40 -2.77 -4.42 -17.46
CA SER A 40 -3.78 -3.62 -16.78
C SER A 40 -3.13 -2.73 -15.73
N LEU A 41 -3.47 -1.44 -15.74
CA LEU A 41 -3.05 -0.46 -14.75
C LEU A 41 -4.30 0.25 -14.21
N GLN A 42 -4.50 0.20 -12.89
CA GLN A 42 -5.71 0.71 -12.25
C GLN A 42 -5.38 1.66 -11.10
N THR A 43 -6.16 2.74 -10.99
CA THR A 43 -6.06 3.70 -9.88
C THR A 43 -7.45 4.06 -9.35
N PRO A 44 -8.12 3.14 -8.64
CA PRO A 44 -9.56 3.18 -8.40
C PRO A 44 -9.99 4.24 -7.37
N LEU A 45 -9.10 4.64 -6.46
CA LEU A 45 -9.42 5.53 -5.36
C LEU A 45 -9.23 7.00 -5.75
N SER A 46 -10.31 7.77 -5.66
CA SER A 46 -10.31 9.24 -5.71
C SER A 46 -10.35 9.88 -4.33
N SER A 47 -10.66 9.10 -3.29
CA SER A 47 -10.68 9.51 -1.88
C SER A 47 -10.18 8.40 -0.97
N PRO A 48 -9.78 8.71 0.29
CA PRO A 48 -9.38 7.69 1.25
C PRO A 48 -10.48 6.66 1.51
N LEU A 49 -10.10 5.38 1.54
CA LEU A 49 -10.97 4.30 1.96
C LEU A 49 -10.98 4.24 3.50
N LEU A 50 -12.17 4.36 4.11
CA LEU A 50 -12.29 4.35 5.57
C LEU A 50 -12.17 2.93 6.13
N PRO A 51 -11.71 2.76 7.39
CA PRO A 51 -11.66 1.45 8.03
C PRO A 51 -13.01 0.71 7.97
N GLY A 52 -12.97 -0.58 7.64
CA GLY A 52 -14.16 -1.44 7.52
C GLY A 52 -14.93 -1.29 6.20
N THR A 53 -14.54 -0.36 5.33
CA THR A 53 -15.11 -0.21 3.99
C THR A 53 -14.28 -0.94 2.93
N SER A 54 -14.83 -1.13 1.74
CA SER A 54 -14.16 -1.83 0.64
C SER A 54 -14.35 -1.12 -0.70
N VAL A 55 -13.43 -1.38 -1.62
CA VAL A 55 -13.52 -0.99 -3.03
C VAL A 55 -13.24 -2.22 -3.89
N THR A 56 -13.94 -2.34 -5.00
CA THR A 56 -13.71 -3.41 -5.99
C THR A 56 -13.08 -2.81 -7.23
N VAL A 57 -12.03 -3.48 -7.70
CA VAL A 57 -11.27 -3.10 -8.89
C VAL A 57 -11.25 -4.28 -9.83
N ARG A 58 -11.49 -4.03 -11.12
CA ARG A 58 -11.30 -5.06 -12.16
C ARG A 58 -9.94 -4.88 -12.79
N VAL A 59 -9.17 -5.96 -12.83
CA VAL A 59 -7.88 -6.05 -13.51
C VAL A 59 -7.95 -7.20 -14.51
N THR A 60 -7.17 -7.10 -15.57
CA THR A 60 -7.03 -8.16 -16.59
C THR A 60 -5.65 -8.76 -16.48
N VAL A 61 -5.58 -10.09 -16.53
CA VAL A 61 -4.34 -10.88 -16.58
C VAL A 61 -4.43 -11.88 -17.73
N ASP A 62 -3.28 -12.29 -18.26
CA ASP A 62 -3.16 -13.34 -19.27
C ASP A 62 -1.89 -14.18 -19.01
N ALA A 63 -1.59 -15.13 -19.89
CA ALA A 63 -0.43 -16.02 -19.74
C ALA A 63 0.91 -15.26 -19.78
N ALA A 64 0.98 -14.14 -20.50
CA ALA A 64 2.17 -13.29 -20.60
C ALA A 64 2.28 -12.30 -19.42
N HIS A 65 1.16 -11.98 -18.78
CA HIS A 65 1.02 -11.02 -17.69
C HIS A 65 0.29 -11.63 -16.48
N PRO A 66 0.81 -12.72 -15.89
CA PRO A 66 0.07 -13.51 -14.90
C PRO A 66 0.06 -12.89 -13.50
N TYR A 67 0.80 -11.80 -13.29
CA TYR A 67 1.12 -11.28 -11.96
C TYR A 67 0.43 -9.95 -11.64
N LEU A 68 -0.18 -9.86 -10.46
CA LEU A 68 -0.68 -8.62 -9.87
C LEU A 68 0.28 -8.09 -8.80
N SER A 69 0.56 -6.78 -8.86
CA SER A 69 1.20 -6.02 -7.78
C SER A 69 0.41 -4.74 -7.51
N HIS A 70 0.33 -4.33 -6.27
CA HIS A 70 -0.47 -3.17 -5.85
C HIS A 70 0.09 -2.56 -4.56
N ALA A 71 -0.15 -1.26 -4.37
CA ALA A 71 0.28 -0.51 -3.18
C ALA A 71 -0.65 0.70 -2.93
N TRP A 72 -0.79 1.10 -1.67
CA TRP A 72 -1.59 2.26 -1.24
C TRP A 72 -1.06 2.88 0.06
N MET A 73 -1.37 4.15 0.30
CA MET A 73 -1.01 4.86 1.53
C MET A 73 -1.85 4.41 2.74
N LEU A 74 -1.24 4.32 3.92
CA LEU A 74 -1.96 4.22 5.19
C LEU A 74 -2.12 5.64 5.79
N GLY A 75 -3.31 6.24 5.68
CA GLY A 75 -3.50 7.69 5.87
C GLY A 75 -3.25 8.29 7.26
N ARG A 76 -2.97 7.50 8.30
CA ARG A 76 -2.61 7.98 9.66
C ARG A 76 -1.11 7.88 9.95
N THR A 77 -0.31 7.75 8.89
CA THR A 77 1.14 7.63 8.94
C THR A 77 1.78 8.76 8.13
N ASN A 78 3.07 8.98 8.35
CA ASN A 78 3.91 9.91 7.60
C ASN A 78 4.36 9.28 6.27
N ASP A 79 4.75 8.01 6.28
CA ASP A 79 5.21 7.27 5.09
C ASP A 79 4.91 5.76 5.15
N GLY A 80 3.82 5.40 5.82
CA GLY A 80 3.33 4.03 5.89
C GLY A 80 2.47 3.67 4.68
N PHE A 81 2.65 2.44 4.17
CA PHE A 81 1.89 1.92 3.03
C PHE A 81 1.50 0.45 3.20
N GLY A 82 0.44 0.03 2.54
CA GLY A 82 0.12 -1.39 2.34
C GLY A 82 0.40 -1.77 0.89
N GLY A 83 0.72 -3.03 0.64
CA GLY A 83 0.92 -3.50 -0.73
C GLY A 83 1.37 -4.94 -0.82
N GLN A 84 1.32 -5.50 -2.02
CA GLN A 84 1.81 -6.84 -2.33
C GLN A 84 2.40 -6.86 -3.73
N ASN A 85 3.35 -7.78 -3.94
CA ASN A 85 4.04 -7.92 -5.21
C ASN A 85 3.86 -9.30 -5.81
N SER A 86 3.72 -9.33 -7.14
CA SER A 86 3.83 -10.51 -7.98
C SER A 86 2.95 -11.69 -7.56
N ILE A 87 1.70 -11.40 -7.19
CA ILE A 87 0.69 -12.42 -6.93
C ILE A 87 0.34 -13.09 -8.25
N ASN A 88 0.61 -14.39 -8.41
CA ASN A 88 0.24 -15.13 -9.61
C ASN A 88 -1.27 -15.38 -9.62
N LEU A 89 -1.96 -14.86 -10.65
CA LEU A 89 -3.39 -14.97 -10.84
C LEU A 89 -3.80 -15.86 -12.03
N PHE A 90 -2.87 -16.24 -12.91
CA PHE A 90 -3.22 -16.91 -14.17
C PHE A 90 -3.90 -18.27 -13.96
N ASP A 91 -3.38 -19.07 -13.03
CA ASP A 91 -3.97 -20.37 -12.68
C ASP A 91 -4.85 -20.30 -11.42
N GLN A 92 -5.30 -19.09 -11.03
CA GLN A 92 -6.11 -18.95 -9.83
C GLN A 92 -7.53 -19.50 -10.09
N VAL A 93 -7.87 -20.54 -9.35
CA VAL A 93 -9.24 -21.06 -9.26
C VAL A 93 -9.89 -20.55 -7.97
N GLY A 94 -11.11 -20.01 -8.10
CA GLY A 94 -11.90 -19.53 -6.97
C GLY A 94 -11.35 -18.26 -6.29
N ALA A 95 -12.10 -17.78 -5.30
CA ALA A 95 -11.70 -16.62 -4.53
C ALA A 95 -10.53 -16.95 -3.58
N LYS A 96 -9.51 -16.09 -3.57
CA LYS A 96 -8.40 -16.14 -2.60
C LYS A 96 -8.33 -14.85 -1.82
N THR A 97 -8.09 -14.98 -0.52
CA THR A 97 -7.99 -13.86 0.41
C THR A 97 -6.57 -13.77 0.91
N TYR A 98 -6.01 -12.56 0.86
CA TYR A 98 -4.69 -12.26 1.34
C TYR A 98 -4.77 -11.18 2.42
N ASP A 99 -4.13 -11.45 3.55
CA ASP A 99 -3.93 -10.44 4.59
C ASP A 99 -2.68 -9.62 4.24
N VAL A 100 -2.77 -8.30 4.40
CA VAL A 100 -1.70 -7.36 4.05
C VAL A 100 -1.19 -6.65 5.29
N LEU A 101 0.11 -6.73 5.51
CA LEU A 101 0.80 -6.03 6.59
C LEU A 101 1.11 -4.58 6.18
N GLY A 102 1.22 -3.71 7.19
CA GLY A 102 1.72 -2.36 6.98
C GLY A 102 3.23 -2.34 6.81
N MET A 103 3.69 -1.57 5.84
CA MET A 103 5.08 -1.31 5.53
C MET A 103 5.41 0.15 5.82
N ASP A 104 6.64 0.38 6.20
CA ASP A 104 7.27 1.69 6.38
C ASP A 104 8.19 1.89 5.17
N ALA A 105 8.03 3.01 4.45
CA ALA A 105 8.82 3.29 3.26
C ALA A 105 10.30 3.56 3.57
N GLY A 106 10.61 3.92 4.82
CA GLY A 106 11.93 4.27 5.28
C GLY A 106 12.39 5.63 4.75
N THR A 107 11.43 6.53 4.50
CA THR A 107 11.67 7.85 3.88
C THR A 107 11.45 8.99 4.85
N GLU A 108 10.64 8.78 5.89
CA GLU A 108 10.43 9.72 6.99
C GLU A 108 10.52 9.05 8.37
N LEU A 109 11.00 9.77 9.38
CA LEU A 109 10.98 9.34 10.77
C LEU A 109 9.53 9.22 11.25
N ASN A 110 9.17 8.07 11.80
CA ASN A 110 7.83 7.83 12.38
C ASN A 110 7.62 8.55 13.72
N SER A 111 7.88 9.86 13.81
CA SER A 111 7.92 10.59 15.09
C SER A 111 6.59 10.59 15.84
N GLU A 112 5.48 10.29 15.16
CA GLU A 112 4.10 10.35 15.68
C GLU A 112 3.71 11.73 16.22
N LYS A 113 4.43 12.78 15.79
CA LYS A 113 4.23 14.16 16.22
C LYS A 113 3.22 14.88 15.33
N ARG A 114 2.48 15.79 15.95
CA ARG A 114 1.61 16.75 15.25
C ARG A 114 2.45 17.60 14.30
N GLY A 115 1.90 17.90 13.12
CA GLY A 115 2.61 18.60 12.06
C GLY A 115 3.40 17.70 11.12
N PHE A 116 3.73 16.46 11.51
CA PHE A 116 4.37 15.45 10.67
C PHE A 116 3.41 14.33 10.24
N LEU A 117 2.40 14.05 11.06
CA LEU A 117 1.25 13.23 10.65
C LEU A 117 0.10 14.14 10.22
N GLY A 118 -0.20 14.20 8.92
CA GLY A 118 -1.30 15.01 8.40
C GLY A 118 -2.65 14.77 9.10
N ALA A 119 -2.90 13.54 9.54
CA ALA A 119 -4.12 13.17 10.28
C ALA A 119 -4.24 13.85 11.67
N LEU A 120 -3.15 14.33 12.26
CA LEU A 120 -3.16 15.09 13.51
C LEU A 120 -3.37 16.60 13.28
N GLY A 121 -3.32 17.08 12.04
CA GLY A 121 -3.35 18.50 11.72
C GLY A 121 -2.04 19.22 12.08
N GLY A 122 -2.01 20.54 11.88
CA GLY A 122 -0.79 21.35 12.07
C GLY A 122 0.20 21.27 10.89
N GLY A 123 -0.19 20.63 9.78
CA GLY A 123 0.62 20.46 8.58
C GLY A 123 0.95 19.00 8.30
N ASN A 124 1.80 18.80 7.28
CA ASN A 124 2.40 17.52 6.91
C ASN A 124 3.85 17.78 6.49
N ALA A 125 4.62 18.37 7.41
CA ALA A 125 6.03 18.61 7.25
C ALA A 125 6.77 17.29 7.04
N ARG A 126 7.81 17.33 6.21
CA ARG A 126 8.68 16.19 5.95
C ARG A 126 9.64 15.99 7.11
N ASP A 127 9.86 14.74 7.50
CA ASP A 127 10.86 14.36 8.51
C ASP A 127 11.85 13.33 7.95
N PRO A 128 12.70 13.68 6.96
CA PRO A 128 13.39 12.67 6.15
C PRO A 128 14.26 11.70 6.96
N GLU A 129 14.11 10.41 6.69
CA GLU A 129 15.05 9.37 7.09
C GLU A 129 15.64 8.72 5.84
N ASN A 130 16.94 8.39 5.84
CA ASN A 130 17.60 7.69 4.74
C ASN A 130 17.55 6.17 4.97
N GLY A 131 16.33 5.67 5.18
CA GLY A 131 16.06 4.30 5.56
C GLY A 131 15.83 3.38 4.37
N VAL A 132 15.32 2.20 4.70
CA VAL A 132 14.89 1.17 3.75
C VAL A 132 13.52 0.67 4.13
N ILE A 133 12.80 0.12 3.15
CA ILE A 133 11.47 -0.43 3.33
C ILE A 133 11.53 -1.57 4.35
N ARG A 134 10.68 -1.49 5.38
CA ARG A 134 10.57 -2.49 6.44
C ARG A 134 9.12 -2.71 6.81
N VAL A 135 8.84 -3.77 7.58
CA VAL A 135 7.52 -3.92 8.20
C VAL A 135 7.35 -2.79 9.22
N HIS A 136 6.22 -2.09 9.15
CA HIS A 136 5.97 -0.96 10.04
C HIS A 136 5.57 -1.46 11.43
N GLU A 137 6.05 -0.78 12.46
CA GLU A 137 5.78 -1.12 13.86
C GLU A 137 4.39 -0.68 14.36
N GLY A 138 3.52 -0.25 13.44
CA GLY A 138 2.27 0.45 13.73
C GLY A 138 2.45 1.82 14.40
N ILE A 139 1.31 2.43 14.73
CA ILE A 139 1.27 3.64 15.56
C ILE A 139 1.31 3.22 17.03
N THR A 140 2.31 3.66 17.77
CA THR A 140 2.57 3.20 19.13
C THR A 140 1.96 4.10 20.20
N GLY A 141 1.56 5.31 19.85
CA GLY A 141 1.11 6.34 20.78
C GLY A 141 2.26 6.97 21.55
N ARG A 142 3.46 7.04 20.94
CA ARG A 142 4.70 7.49 21.63
C ARG A 142 4.86 9.00 21.72
N ALA A 143 4.05 9.75 20.98
CA ALA A 143 4.07 11.21 20.97
C ALA A 143 2.64 11.75 20.93
N ASP A 144 2.26 12.48 19.87
CA ASP A 144 0.95 13.14 19.78
C ASP A 144 -0.14 12.24 19.19
N ALA A 145 0.25 11.18 18.48
CA ALA A 145 -0.70 10.19 17.97
C ALA A 145 -1.37 9.46 19.15
N PRO A 146 -2.71 9.31 19.15
CA PRO A 146 -3.39 8.61 20.23
C PRO A 146 -3.16 7.10 20.13
N LEU A 147 -3.04 6.43 21.29
CA LEU A 147 -2.89 4.97 21.37
C LEU A 147 -4.03 4.20 20.69
N SER A 148 -5.21 4.80 20.53
CA SER A 148 -6.34 4.20 19.80
C SER A 148 -6.08 4.01 18.30
N TRP A 149 -4.98 4.53 17.76
CA TRP A 149 -4.55 4.29 16.38
C TRP A 149 -3.62 3.09 16.25
N ASN A 150 -3.27 2.43 17.36
CA ASN A 150 -2.36 1.29 17.36
C ASN A 150 -2.92 0.11 16.58
N TRP A 151 -2.05 -0.54 15.81
CA TRP A 151 -2.39 -1.68 14.96
C TRP A 151 -2.24 -3.00 15.71
N SER A 152 -1.65 -3.04 16.91
CA SER A 152 -1.71 -4.22 17.75
C SER A 152 -3.12 -4.41 18.31
N ASN A 153 -3.53 -5.68 18.48
CA ASN A 153 -4.77 -6.04 19.16
C ASN A 153 -4.53 -6.61 20.57
N GLY A 154 -3.37 -6.34 21.18
CA GLY A 154 -2.97 -6.82 22.50
C GLY A 154 -2.35 -8.22 22.51
N SER A 155 -2.74 -9.10 21.59
CA SER A 155 -2.17 -10.45 21.45
C SER A 155 -1.26 -10.59 20.23
N ILE A 156 -1.50 -9.78 19.21
CA ILE A 156 -0.73 -9.77 17.96
C ILE A 156 0.01 -8.43 17.86
N PRO A 157 1.35 -8.43 17.71
CA PRO A 157 2.10 -7.19 17.51
C PRO A 157 1.72 -6.55 16.17
N ALA A 158 1.85 -5.23 16.07
CA ALA A 158 1.50 -4.49 14.86
C ALA A 158 2.20 -5.01 13.59
N SER A 159 3.46 -5.45 13.72
CA SER A 159 4.23 -6.04 12.61
C SER A 159 3.67 -7.37 12.07
N GLN A 160 2.73 -7.98 12.78
CA GLN A 160 2.06 -9.23 12.38
C GLN A 160 0.55 -9.05 12.23
N ASN A 161 -0.02 -7.91 12.61
CA ASN A 161 -1.45 -7.67 12.49
C ASN A 161 -1.77 -7.05 11.11
N PRO A 162 -2.62 -7.68 10.29
CA PRO A 162 -2.98 -7.14 8.99
C PRO A 162 -3.68 -5.78 9.08
N VAL A 163 -3.28 -4.85 8.22
CA VAL A 163 -3.90 -3.52 8.10
C VAL A 163 -5.01 -3.50 7.05
N ALA A 164 -5.04 -4.49 6.16
CA ALA A 164 -6.08 -4.69 5.17
C ALA A 164 -6.17 -6.16 4.76
N ARG A 165 -7.27 -6.47 4.08
CA ARG A 165 -7.50 -7.77 3.44
C ARG A 165 -7.87 -7.54 1.99
N VAL A 166 -7.24 -8.30 1.10
CA VAL A 166 -7.51 -8.26 -0.34
C VAL A 166 -8.05 -9.62 -0.77
N THR A 167 -9.29 -9.62 -1.26
CA THR A 167 -9.90 -10.80 -1.86
C THR A 167 -9.85 -10.67 -3.37
N ILE A 168 -9.27 -11.66 -4.03
CA ILE A 168 -9.16 -11.74 -5.48
C ILE A 168 -10.05 -12.88 -5.93
N THR A 169 -11.01 -12.57 -6.79
CA THR A 169 -11.97 -13.53 -7.34
C THR A 169 -11.86 -13.51 -8.86
N PRO A 170 -11.54 -14.65 -9.51
CA PRO A 170 -11.67 -14.77 -10.95
C PRO A 170 -13.12 -14.50 -11.34
N VAL A 171 -13.32 -13.66 -12.34
CA VAL A 171 -14.64 -13.37 -12.90
C VAL A 171 -14.59 -13.73 -14.38
N ASP A 172 -15.66 -14.36 -14.87
CA ASP A 172 -15.78 -14.62 -16.30
C ASP A 172 -15.74 -13.29 -17.06
N VAL A 173 -14.96 -13.25 -18.13
CA VAL A 173 -15.03 -12.15 -19.09
C VAL A 173 -16.37 -12.31 -19.81
N PRO A 174 -17.28 -11.32 -19.79
CA PRO A 174 -18.48 -11.40 -20.62
C PRO A 174 -18.02 -11.61 -22.06
N MET A 175 -18.43 -12.71 -22.69
CA MET A 175 -18.31 -12.86 -24.13
C MET A 175 -19.14 -11.74 -24.74
N GLY A 176 -18.47 -10.82 -25.43
CA GLY A 176 -19.07 -9.63 -26.04
C GLY A 176 -20.18 -9.98 -27.04
#